data_AF-G9KDM6-F1
#
_entry.id   AF-G9KDM6-F1
#
_cell.length_a   1.000
_cell.length_b   1.000
_cell.length_c   1.000
_cell.angle_alpha   90.00
_cell.angle_beta   90.00
_cell.angle_gamma   90.00
#
_symmetry.space_group_name_H-M   'P 1'
#
loop_
_entity.id
_entity.type
_entity.pdbx_description
1 polymer ?
#
loop_
_entity_poly.entity_id
_entity_poly.type
_entity_poly.pdbx_seq_one_letter_code
_entity_poly.pdbx_strand_id
1 'polypeptide(L)'
;VRFMLETMLALKNNDVRKIPGYDPEPVEKLRKLQRALVRSAGSGAETQLRISWDSILNAEQTGRWWIVGSVWTGAPMIDNGQQKIAEKPPSGTVSGKILELARKQRMNTDVRRNIFCTIMTSEDFLDAFEKLLKLRLKDQQEREIVHVLVDCCLQEKTYNPFYAFLAGKFCEYQRRFQMTFQFSIWDKFRDLENLPATNFSNLVHLVAHLLKTKSLPLSILKVVEFGELDKPRVHFLRKVLYIVLMETEAEDLGSIFARVSDSPKLGLLREGLKLFIGHFLLRGAPASTSREAAQRLRARADLSTKALQGKASL
;
A
#
# COMPACT_ATOMS: atom_id res chain seq x y z
N VAL A 1 53.01 14.61 -28.75
CA VAL A 1 52.62 15.65 -27.75
C VAL A 1 51.11 15.91 -27.73
N ARG A 2 50.46 16.19 -28.86
CA ARG A 2 49.00 16.41 -28.97
C ARG A 2 48.15 15.30 -28.34
N PHE A 3 48.49 14.04 -28.62
CA PHE A 3 47.81 12.87 -28.06
C PHE A 3 47.85 12.81 -26.52
N MET A 4 48.99 13.13 -25.90
CA MET A 4 49.11 13.15 -24.43
C MET A 4 48.32 14.30 -23.80
N LEU A 5 48.25 15.45 -24.47
CA LEU A 5 47.44 16.58 -24.02
C LEU A 5 45.93 16.27 -24.12
N GLU A 6 45.52 15.58 -25.19
CA GLU A 6 44.13 15.13 -25.38
C GLU A 6 43.71 14.08 -24.35
N THR A 7 44.59 13.13 -23.99
CA THR A 7 44.31 12.15 -22.92
C THR A 7 44.30 12.80 -21.53
N MET A 8 45.20 13.74 -21.24
CA MET A 8 45.18 14.50 -19.99
C MET A 8 43.91 15.36 -19.85
N LEU A 9 43.43 15.98 -20.92
CA LEU A 9 42.17 16.73 -20.92
C LEU A 9 40.96 15.81 -20.75
N ALA A 10 40.96 14.63 -21.38
CA ALA A 10 39.92 13.62 -21.19
C ALA A 10 39.84 13.13 -19.74
N LEU A 11 40.99 12.89 -19.10
CA LEU A 11 41.07 12.54 -17.68
C LEU A 11 40.56 13.67 -16.79
N LYS A 12 40.99 14.92 -17.04
CA LYS A 12 40.54 16.10 -16.29
C LYS A 12 39.02 16.30 -16.35
N ASN A 13 38.42 16.05 -17.51
CA ASN A 13 36.99 16.23 -17.75
C ASN A 13 36.16 14.96 -17.49
N ASN A 14 36.78 13.88 -17.01
CA ASN A 14 36.13 12.59 -16.76
C ASN A 14 35.43 11.98 -18.00
N ASP A 15 35.92 12.32 -19.19
CA ASP A 15 35.47 11.82 -20.49
C ASP A 15 36.13 10.47 -20.77
N VAL A 16 35.73 9.43 -20.03
CA VAL A 16 36.31 8.07 -20.11
C VAL A 16 36.24 7.44 -21.51
N ARG A 17 35.37 7.94 -22.40
CA ARG A 17 35.23 7.51 -23.80
C ARG A 17 36.40 7.92 -24.70
N LYS A 18 37.16 8.94 -24.31
CA LYS A 18 38.30 9.47 -25.09
C LYS A 18 39.64 8.89 -24.64
N ILE A 19 39.63 7.99 -23.65
CA ILE A 19 40.83 7.33 -23.12
C ILE A 19 41.12 6.09 -23.97
N PRO A 20 42.25 6.03 -24.69
CA PRO A 20 42.64 4.87 -25.48
C PRO A 20 42.80 3.63 -24.57
N GLY A 21 42.15 2.52 -24.93
CA GLY A 21 42.25 1.27 -24.18
C GLY A 21 41.44 1.20 -22.88
N TYR A 22 40.57 2.18 -22.61
CA TYR A 22 39.64 2.11 -21.46
C TYR A 22 38.51 1.12 -21.76
N ASP A 23 38.50 0.01 -21.02
CA ASP A 23 37.39 -0.96 -21.04
C ASP A 23 36.35 -0.62 -19.95
N PRO A 24 35.11 -0.22 -20.32
CA PRO A 24 34.06 0.06 -19.36
C PRO A 24 33.45 -1.21 -18.74
N GLU A 25 33.68 -2.41 -19.31
CA GLU A 25 33.00 -3.63 -18.91
C GLU A 25 33.11 -3.98 -17.41
N PRO A 26 34.28 -3.89 -16.75
CA PRO A 26 34.41 -4.26 -15.34
C PRO A 26 33.56 -3.36 -14.43
N VAL A 27 33.56 -2.06 -14.71
CA VAL A 27 32.79 -1.06 -13.96
C VAL A 27 31.30 -1.24 -14.20
N GLU A 28 30.89 -1.55 -15.44
CA GLU A 28 29.50 -1.83 -15.76
C GLU A 28 28.99 -3.12 -15.13
N LYS A 29 29.82 -4.18 -15.11
CA LYS A 29 29.53 -5.44 -14.40
C LYS A 29 29.32 -5.19 -12.91
N LEU A 30 30.22 -4.45 -12.26
CA LEU A 30 30.09 -4.06 -10.85
C LEU A 30 28.84 -3.21 -10.59
N ARG A 31 28.55 -2.20 -11.44
CA ARG A 31 27.31 -1.41 -11.34
C ARG A 31 26.05 -2.23 -11.56
N LYS A 32 26.09 -3.26 -12.41
CA LYS A 32 24.96 -4.19 -12.62
C LYS A 32 24.74 -5.03 -11.35
N LEU A 33 25.81 -5.59 -10.77
CA LEU A 33 25.75 -6.35 -9.52
C LEU A 33 25.27 -5.49 -8.35
N GLN A 34 25.82 -4.28 -8.17
CA GLN A 34 25.37 -3.34 -7.15
C GLN A 34 23.88 -3.00 -7.31
N ARG A 35 23.42 -2.71 -8.53
CA ARG A 35 21.99 -2.46 -8.79
C ARG A 35 21.12 -3.68 -8.55
N ALA A 36 21.63 -4.89 -8.72
CA ALA A 36 20.89 -6.12 -8.40
C ALA A 36 20.79 -6.32 -6.89
N LEU A 37 21.89 -6.14 -6.15
CA LEU A 37 21.96 -6.27 -4.69
C LEU A 37 21.11 -5.21 -3.97
N VAL A 38 21.14 -3.96 -4.42
CA VAL A 38 20.30 -2.89 -3.85
C VAL A 38 18.82 -3.14 -4.12
N ARG A 39 18.48 -3.71 -5.29
CA ARG A 39 17.09 -4.11 -5.60
C ARG A 39 16.64 -5.32 -4.79
N SER A 40 17.53 -6.27 -4.49
CA SER A 40 17.19 -7.42 -3.64
C SER A 40 17.10 -7.06 -2.15
N ALA A 41 17.89 -6.08 -1.68
CA ALA A 41 17.86 -5.64 -0.28
C ALA A 41 16.52 -4.98 0.14
N GLY A 42 15.74 -4.47 -0.82
CA GLY A 42 14.38 -3.97 -0.58
C GLY A 42 13.28 -5.03 -0.67
N SER A 43 13.62 -6.25 -1.08
CA SER A 43 12.70 -7.38 -1.19
C SER A 43 12.93 -8.32 0.00
N GLY A 44 12.33 -7.97 1.14
CA GLY A 44 12.19 -8.87 2.28
C GLY A 44 11.24 -10.01 1.93
N ALA A 45 11.75 -11.01 1.23
CA ALA A 45 11.27 -12.38 1.14
C ALA A 45 12.29 -13.10 0.26
N GLU A 46 12.82 -14.20 0.77
CA GLU A 46 13.74 -15.10 0.08
C GLU A 46 13.33 -15.30 -1.38
N THR A 47 14.33 -15.40 -2.26
CA THR A 47 14.20 -15.70 -3.68
C THR A 47 13.42 -17.00 -3.91
N GLN A 48 12.09 -16.92 -3.89
CA GLN A 48 11.23 -18.02 -4.29
C GLN A 48 11.48 -18.29 -5.77
N LEU A 49 11.84 -19.54 -6.08
CA LEU A 49 12.03 -20.00 -7.45
C LEU A 49 10.72 -19.83 -8.21
N ARG A 50 10.76 -19.13 -9.35
CA ARG A 50 9.58 -18.85 -10.20
C ARG A 50 9.17 -20.06 -11.06
N ILE A 51 9.30 -21.27 -10.52
CA ILE A 51 9.16 -22.52 -11.26
C ILE A 51 7.93 -23.25 -10.75
N SER A 52 7.11 -23.77 -11.65
CA SER A 52 5.94 -24.56 -11.29
C SER A 52 6.36 -25.93 -10.74
N TRP A 53 5.53 -26.49 -9.87
CA TRP A 53 5.73 -27.86 -9.35
C TRP A 53 5.81 -28.89 -10.47
N ASP A 54 4.99 -28.76 -11.50
CA ASP A 54 4.98 -29.65 -12.67
C ASP A 54 6.32 -29.65 -13.43
N SER A 55 7.02 -28.50 -13.49
CA SER A 55 8.37 -28.43 -14.09
C SER A 55 9.43 -29.13 -13.25
N ILE A 56 9.27 -29.17 -11.93
CA ILE A 56 10.18 -29.90 -11.04
C ILE A 56 9.92 -31.41 -11.18
N LEU A 57 8.66 -31.82 -11.21
CA LEU A 57 8.26 -33.22 -11.31
C LEU A 57 8.71 -33.85 -12.65
N ASN A 58 8.61 -33.09 -13.74
CA ASN A 58 8.95 -33.57 -15.09
C ASN A 58 10.35 -33.12 -15.56
N ALA A 59 11.27 -32.82 -14.64
CA ALA A 59 12.60 -32.32 -14.97
C ALA A 59 13.45 -33.28 -15.83
N GLU A 60 13.17 -34.58 -15.78
CA GLU A 60 13.85 -35.57 -16.64
C GLU A 60 13.38 -35.52 -18.10
N GLN A 61 12.14 -35.11 -18.34
CA GLN A 61 11.55 -35.01 -19.68
C GLN A 61 11.75 -33.61 -20.28
N THR A 62 11.69 -32.57 -19.45
CA THR A 62 11.77 -31.15 -19.86
C THR A 62 13.20 -30.59 -19.84
N GLY A 63 14.16 -31.36 -19.32
CA GLY A 63 15.56 -30.98 -19.20
C GLY A 63 15.87 -30.27 -17.88
N ARG A 64 17.05 -30.58 -17.33
CA ARG A 64 17.51 -30.03 -16.04
C ARG A 64 18.18 -28.68 -16.25
N TRP A 65 17.42 -27.62 -16.01
CA TRP A 65 17.82 -26.24 -16.29
C TRP A 65 18.96 -25.69 -15.43
N TRP A 66 19.18 -26.28 -14.26
CA TRP A 66 20.27 -25.93 -13.35
C TRP A 66 21.61 -26.59 -13.73
N ILE A 67 21.61 -27.44 -14.77
CA ILE A 67 22.82 -28.09 -15.27
C ILE A 67 23.25 -27.38 -16.55
N VAL A 68 24.41 -26.72 -16.50
CA VAL A 68 25.01 -26.06 -17.66
C VAL A 68 25.39 -27.12 -18.70
N GLY A 69 24.83 -27.04 -19.92
CA GLY A 69 25.14 -27.95 -21.03
C GLY A 69 24.11 -29.06 -21.29
N SER A 70 22.99 -29.12 -20.57
CA SER A 70 21.89 -30.03 -20.89
C SER A 70 21.08 -29.53 -22.10
N VAL A 71 20.72 -30.43 -23.02
CA VAL A 71 19.87 -30.14 -24.18
C VAL A 71 18.45 -29.90 -23.68
N TRP A 72 18.07 -28.62 -23.58
CA TRP A 72 16.74 -28.22 -23.14
C TRP A 72 15.72 -28.46 -24.26
N THR A 73 14.71 -29.28 -23.97
CA THR A 73 13.63 -29.66 -24.91
C THR A 73 12.52 -28.62 -24.93
N GLY A 74 12.86 -27.35 -25.19
CA GLY A 74 11.93 -26.30 -25.66
C GLY A 74 10.68 -25.98 -24.82
N ALA A 75 10.47 -26.59 -23.65
CA ALA A 75 9.32 -26.31 -22.78
C ALA A 75 9.58 -25.01 -22.01
N PRO A 76 8.79 -23.93 -22.20
CA PRO A 76 9.13 -22.60 -21.73
C PRO A 76 9.35 -22.56 -20.22
N MET A 77 10.58 -22.25 -19.81
CA MET A 77 11.03 -22.19 -18.42
C MET A 77 10.38 -21.06 -17.60
N ILE A 78 9.80 -20.12 -18.32
CA ILE A 78 9.06 -18.98 -17.81
C ILE A 78 7.90 -18.89 -18.77
N ASP A 79 6.68 -18.98 -18.27
CA ASP A 79 5.48 -18.75 -19.07
C ASP A 79 5.39 -17.26 -19.43
N ASN A 80 6.24 -16.87 -20.38
CA ASN A 80 6.25 -15.57 -21.06
C ASN A 80 5.44 -15.63 -22.36
N GLY A 81 4.80 -16.77 -22.63
CA GLY A 81 3.74 -16.82 -23.62
C GLY A 81 2.68 -15.82 -23.20
N GLN A 82 2.24 -15.00 -24.14
CA GLN A 82 0.87 -14.53 -24.16
C GLN A 82 -0.01 -15.78 -24.19
N GLN A 83 -0.19 -16.43 -23.03
CA GLN A 83 -1.37 -17.21 -22.80
C GLN A 83 -2.48 -16.20 -23.06
N LYS A 84 -3.17 -16.37 -24.20
CA LYS A 84 -4.62 -16.24 -24.15
C LYS A 84 -4.99 -17.07 -22.94
N ILE A 85 -5.17 -16.38 -21.82
CA ILE A 85 -5.75 -16.94 -20.62
C ILE A 85 -7.11 -17.37 -21.14
N ALA A 86 -7.20 -18.64 -21.56
CA ALA A 86 -8.44 -19.36 -21.43
C ALA A 86 -8.64 -19.30 -19.91
N GLU A 87 -9.41 -18.30 -19.49
CA GLU A 87 -9.95 -18.20 -18.16
C GLU A 87 -10.65 -19.53 -17.94
N LYS A 88 -9.94 -20.53 -17.40
CA LYS A 88 -10.64 -21.57 -16.66
C LYS A 88 -11.29 -20.78 -15.55
N PRO A 89 -12.63 -20.62 -15.57
CA PRO A 89 -13.30 -19.92 -14.50
C PRO A 89 -12.83 -20.57 -13.20
N PRO A 90 -12.59 -19.78 -12.13
CA PRO A 90 -12.31 -20.36 -10.83
C PRO A 90 -13.35 -21.46 -10.59
N SER A 91 -12.87 -22.66 -10.26
CA SER A 91 -13.72 -23.81 -9.98
C SER A 91 -14.74 -23.39 -8.92
N GLY A 92 -15.99 -23.27 -9.34
CA GLY A 92 -17.05 -22.57 -8.63
C GLY A 92 -17.84 -21.73 -9.61
N THR A 93 -19.02 -22.21 -10.00
CA THR A 93 -20.00 -21.41 -10.75
C THR A 93 -20.26 -20.10 -10.00
N VAL A 94 -19.54 -19.04 -10.37
CA VAL A 94 -19.81 -17.71 -9.84
C VAL A 94 -21.25 -17.39 -10.23
N SER A 95 -22.13 -17.33 -9.23
CA SER A 95 -23.56 -17.15 -9.46
C SER A 95 -23.79 -15.93 -10.36
N GLY A 96 -24.68 -16.02 -11.35
CA GLY A 96 -24.98 -14.91 -12.26
C GLY A 96 -25.32 -13.60 -11.53
N LYS A 97 -25.86 -13.71 -10.31
CA LYS A 97 -26.12 -12.58 -9.40
C LYS A 97 -24.86 -11.80 -9.02
N ILE A 98 -23.74 -12.47 -8.78
CA ILE A 98 -22.45 -11.83 -8.42
C ILE A 98 -21.89 -11.10 -9.65
N LEU A 99 -22.01 -11.68 -10.84
CA LEU A 99 -21.59 -11.04 -12.09
C LEU A 99 -22.44 -9.81 -12.42
N GLU A 100 -23.74 -9.84 -12.14
CA GLU A 100 -24.61 -8.66 -12.24
C GLU A 100 -24.24 -7.57 -11.24
N LEU A 101 -23.93 -7.93 -10.00
CA LEU A 101 -23.43 -6.99 -8.99
C LEU A 101 -22.11 -6.35 -9.44
N ALA A 102 -21.18 -7.13 -9.99
CA ALA A 102 -19.92 -6.62 -10.53
C ALA A 102 -20.17 -5.56 -11.63
N ARG A 103 -21.13 -5.81 -12.53
CA ARG A 103 -21.52 -4.82 -13.56
C ARG A 103 -22.12 -3.56 -12.94
N LYS A 104 -22.99 -3.68 -11.93
CA LYS A 104 -23.56 -2.53 -11.21
C LYS A 104 -22.50 -1.68 -10.52
N GLN A 105 -21.45 -2.32 -9.98
CA GLN A 105 -20.32 -1.64 -9.34
C GLN A 105 -19.25 -1.14 -10.33
N ARG A 106 -19.55 -1.12 -11.65
CA ARG A 106 -18.64 -0.66 -12.72
C ARG A 106 -17.33 -1.44 -12.84
N MET A 107 -17.34 -2.73 -12.51
CA MET A 107 -16.21 -3.65 -12.74
C MET A 107 -16.14 -4.00 -14.24
N ASN A 108 -15.63 -3.06 -15.05
CA ASN A 108 -15.69 -3.14 -16.51
C ASN A 108 -14.60 -4.02 -17.14
N THR A 109 -13.54 -4.34 -16.40
CA THR A 109 -12.39 -5.12 -16.88
C THR A 109 -12.39 -6.52 -16.25
N ASP A 110 -11.87 -7.52 -16.97
CA ASP A 110 -11.75 -8.89 -16.47
C ASP A 110 -10.99 -8.98 -15.15
N VAL A 111 -9.89 -8.24 -15.02
CA VAL A 111 -9.10 -8.16 -13.78
C VAL A 111 -9.97 -7.70 -12.61
N ARG A 112 -10.67 -6.57 -12.74
CA ARG A 112 -11.57 -6.06 -11.69
C ARG A 112 -12.71 -7.02 -11.38
N ARG A 113 -13.30 -7.67 -12.40
CA ARG A 113 -14.36 -8.68 -12.19
C ARG A 113 -13.83 -9.89 -11.42
N ASN A 114 -12.66 -10.40 -11.79
CA ASN A 114 -12.05 -11.54 -11.13
C ASN A 114 -11.73 -11.22 -9.67
N ILE A 115 -11.11 -10.06 -9.39
CA ILE A 115 -10.86 -9.57 -8.03
C ILE A 115 -12.17 -9.45 -7.23
N PHE A 116 -13.19 -8.80 -7.81
CA PHE A 116 -14.49 -8.62 -7.16
C PHE A 116 -15.14 -9.95 -6.81
N CYS A 117 -15.21 -10.87 -7.78
CA CYS A 117 -15.76 -12.21 -7.57
C CYS A 117 -14.98 -12.98 -6.51
N THR A 118 -13.64 -12.90 -6.51
CA THR A 118 -12.81 -13.52 -5.47
C THR A 118 -13.16 -12.96 -4.09
N ILE A 119 -13.22 -11.64 -3.94
CA ILE A 119 -13.56 -11.00 -2.67
C ILE A 119 -14.96 -11.43 -2.16
N MET A 120 -15.96 -11.47 -3.05
CA MET A 120 -17.34 -11.78 -2.70
C MET A 120 -17.62 -13.27 -2.44
N THR A 121 -16.77 -14.15 -2.98
CA THR A 121 -16.90 -15.62 -2.82
C THR A 121 -16.00 -16.19 -1.72
N SER A 122 -15.17 -15.35 -1.11
CA SER A 122 -14.30 -15.74 -0.02
C SER A 122 -15.04 -15.85 1.30
N GLU A 123 -14.62 -16.81 2.12
CA GLU A 123 -15.23 -17.06 3.43
C GLU A 123 -14.76 -16.04 4.47
N ASP A 124 -13.45 -15.78 4.51
CA ASP A 124 -12.83 -14.81 5.39
C ASP A 124 -11.74 -13.99 4.68
N PHE A 125 -11.15 -13.04 5.40
CA PHE A 125 -10.17 -12.14 4.82
C PHE A 125 -8.83 -12.83 4.50
N LEU A 126 -8.50 -13.95 5.17
CA LEU A 126 -7.28 -14.71 4.89
C LEU A 126 -7.44 -15.53 3.62
N ASP A 127 -8.57 -16.20 3.46
CA ASP A 127 -8.96 -16.91 2.23
C ASP A 127 -9.02 -15.95 1.04
N ALA A 128 -9.62 -14.76 1.22
CA ALA A 128 -9.62 -13.71 0.20
C ALA A 128 -8.20 -13.29 -0.18
N PHE A 129 -7.34 -13.05 0.81
CA PHE A 129 -5.95 -12.68 0.58
C PHE A 129 -5.20 -13.75 -0.22
N GLU A 130 -5.31 -15.02 0.16
CA GLU A 130 -4.67 -16.12 -0.56
C GLU A 130 -5.19 -16.29 -1.98
N LYS A 131 -6.51 -16.27 -2.18
CA LYS A 131 -7.13 -16.41 -3.50
C LYS A 131 -6.75 -15.24 -4.41
N LEU A 132 -6.67 -14.01 -3.89
CA LEU A 132 -6.22 -12.84 -4.66
C LEU A 132 -4.75 -12.98 -5.08
N LEU A 133 -3.87 -13.50 -4.21
CA LEU A 133 -2.47 -13.76 -4.58
C LEU A 133 -2.31 -14.89 -5.61
N LYS A 134 -3.25 -15.85 -5.64
CA LYS A 134 -3.32 -16.93 -6.64
C LYS A 134 -3.75 -16.43 -8.02
N LEU A 135 -4.32 -15.22 -8.14
CA LEU A 135 -4.62 -14.61 -9.45
C LEU A 135 -3.37 -14.21 -10.26
N ARG A 136 -2.18 -14.17 -9.63
CA ARG A 136 -0.89 -13.88 -10.28
C ARG A 136 -0.92 -12.63 -11.17
N LEU A 137 -1.60 -11.58 -10.71
CA LEU A 137 -1.70 -10.31 -11.40
C LEU A 137 -0.32 -9.67 -11.57
N LYS A 138 -0.08 -9.00 -12.70
CA LYS A 138 1.22 -8.38 -13.00
C LYS A 138 1.24 -6.91 -12.60
N ASP A 139 2.23 -6.51 -11.80
CA ASP A 139 2.59 -5.11 -11.45
C ASP A 139 1.42 -4.11 -11.37
N GLN A 140 1.08 -3.46 -12.50
CA GLN A 140 0.00 -2.46 -12.54
C GLN A 140 -1.37 -3.05 -12.21
N GLN A 141 -1.63 -4.30 -12.60
CA GLN A 141 -2.88 -5.01 -12.31
C GLN A 141 -3.05 -5.29 -10.81
N GLU A 142 -1.96 -5.47 -10.04
CA GLU A 142 -2.07 -5.67 -8.59
C GLU A 142 -2.63 -4.44 -7.88
N ARG A 143 -2.46 -3.24 -8.44
CA ARG A 143 -3.05 -2.01 -7.91
C ARG A 143 -4.57 -2.03 -7.96
N GLU A 144 -5.13 -2.74 -8.94
CA GLU A 144 -6.58 -2.92 -9.05
C GLU A 144 -7.15 -3.67 -7.85
N ILE A 145 -6.37 -4.52 -7.17
CA ILE A 145 -6.81 -5.18 -5.93
C ILE A 145 -7.20 -4.12 -4.89
N VAL A 146 -6.35 -3.10 -4.72
CA VAL A 146 -6.58 -2.01 -3.77
C VAL A 146 -7.77 -1.16 -4.18
N HIS A 147 -7.86 -0.78 -5.46
CA HIS A 147 -8.96 0.05 -5.95
C HIS A 147 -10.31 -0.65 -5.81
N VAL A 148 -10.40 -1.93 -6.22
CA VAL A 148 -11.63 -2.72 -6.07
C VAL A 148 -11.98 -2.90 -4.60
N LEU A 149 -11.01 -3.20 -3.73
CA LEU A 149 -11.26 -3.37 -2.30
C LEU A 149 -11.82 -2.08 -1.68
N VAL A 150 -11.21 -0.92 -1.96
CA VAL A 150 -11.69 0.36 -1.44
C VAL A 150 -13.08 0.67 -1.97
N ASP A 151 -13.32 0.50 -3.28
CA ASP A 151 -14.63 0.80 -3.87
C ASP A 151 -15.73 -0.14 -3.32
N CYS A 152 -15.45 -1.44 -3.15
CA CYS A 152 -16.37 -2.37 -2.48
C CYS A 152 -16.68 -1.93 -1.05
N CYS A 153 -15.64 -1.62 -0.25
CA CYS A 153 -15.79 -1.19 1.14
C CYS A 153 -16.66 0.07 1.26
N LEU A 154 -16.51 1.03 0.35
CA LEU A 154 -17.28 2.26 0.37
C LEU A 154 -18.74 2.07 -0.06
N GLN A 155 -19.01 1.13 -0.97
CA GLN A 155 -20.34 0.87 -1.51
C GLN A 155 -21.22 -0.03 -0.61
N GLU A 156 -20.67 -0.60 0.46
CA GLU A 156 -21.44 -1.37 1.43
C GLU A 156 -22.51 -0.51 2.13
N LYS A 157 -23.68 -1.10 2.41
CA LYS A 157 -24.74 -0.40 3.17
C LYS A 157 -24.31 -0.10 4.60
N THR A 158 -23.57 -1.04 5.19
CA THR A 158 -23.05 -0.97 6.55
C THR A 158 -21.58 -1.35 6.53
N TYR A 159 -20.75 -0.62 7.28
CA TYR A 159 -19.32 -0.88 7.32
C TYR A 159 -19.04 -2.34 7.72
N ASN A 160 -18.35 -3.05 6.82
CA ASN A 160 -17.92 -4.43 7.05
C ASN A 160 -16.41 -4.45 7.39
N PRO A 161 -16.01 -4.85 8.62
CA PRO A 161 -14.61 -4.92 9.04
C PRO A 161 -13.73 -5.82 8.17
N PHE A 162 -14.32 -6.82 7.48
CA PHE A 162 -13.63 -7.72 6.56
C PHE A 162 -12.66 -6.98 5.62
N TYR A 163 -13.12 -5.88 5.00
CA TYR A 163 -12.31 -5.12 4.05
C TYR A 163 -11.10 -4.46 4.71
N ALA A 164 -11.24 -4.01 5.95
CA ALA A 164 -10.15 -3.34 6.67
C ALA A 164 -9.09 -4.33 7.16
N PHE A 165 -9.48 -5.54 7.55
CA PHE A 165 -8.54 -6.63 7.84
C PHE A 165 -7.81 -7.09 6.57
N LEU A 166 -8.52 -7.25 5.46
CA LEU A 166 -7.93 -7.59 4.16
C LEU A 166 -6.93 -6.51 3.70
N ALA A 167 -7.31 -5.23 3.79
CA ALA A 167 -6.43 -4.10 3.49
C ALA A 167 -5.18 -4.08 4.38
N GLY A 168 -5.35 -4.36 5.68
CA GLY A 168 -4.25 -4.51 6.63
C GLY A 168 -3.26 -5.61 6.22
N LYS A 169 -3.77 -6.78 5.81
CA LYS A 169 -2.93 -7.90 5.35
C LYS A 169 -2.14 -7.58 4.08
N PHE A 170 -2.75 -6.89 3.11
CA PHE A 170 -2.02 -6.42 1.93
C PHE A 170 -0.97 -5.37 2.28
N CYS A 171 -1.25 -4.48 3.23
CA CYS A 171 -0.28 -3.50 3.73
C CYS A 171 0.91 -4.18 4.41
N GLU A 172 0.70 -5.25 5.18
CA GLU A 172 1.76 -6.06 5.80
C GLU A 172 2.58 -6.82 4.77
N TYR A 173 1.94 -7.35 3.72
CA TYR A 173 2.58 -8.18 2.72
C TYR A 173 3.67 -7.42 1.92
N GLN A 174 3.32 -6.28 1.31
CA GLN A 174 4.29 -5.51 0.51
C GLN A 174 4.01 -4.00 0.54
N ARG A 175 5.10 -3.20 0.64
CA ARG A 175 5.04 -1.73 0.71
C ARG A 175 4.32 -1.07 -0.47
N ARG A 176 4.31 -1.70 -1.66
CA ARG A 176 3.60 -1.16 -2.83
C ARG A 176 2.08 -1.07 -2.59
N PHE A 177 1.50 -1.98 -1.81
CA PHE A 177 0.09 -1.93 -1.45
C PHE A 177 -0.18 -0.76 -0.51
N GLN A 178 0.66 -0.55 0.52
CA GLN A 178 0.56 0.62 1.40
C GLN A 178 0.55 1.94 0.60
N MET A 179 1.45 2.05 -0.38
CA MET A 179 1.53 3.23 -1.24
C MET A 179 0.26 3.41 -2.10
N THR A 180 -0.26 2.31 -2.65
CA THR A 180 -1.49 2.34 -3.47
C THR A 180 -2.71 2.70 -2.63
N PHE A 181 -2.82 2.17 -1.40
CA PHE A 181 -3.86 2.55 -0.44
C PHE A 181 -3.75 4.03 -0.07
N GLN A 182 -2.55 4.54 0.17
CA GLN A 182 -2.32 5.95 0.47
C GLN A 182 -2.83 6.85 -0.66
N PHE A 183 -2.45 6.57 -1.91
CA PHE A 183 -2.95 7.35 -3.05
C PHE A 183 -4.46 7.21 -3.23
N SER A 184 -5.00 6.00 -3.15
CA SER A 184 -6.44 5.77 -3.29
C SER A 184 -7.25 6.51 -2.22
N ILE A 185 -6.75 6.58 -0.98
CA ILE A 185 -7.40 7.33 0.11
C ILE A 185 -7.27 8.84 -0.11
N TRP A 186 -6.13 9.32 -0.60
CA TRP A 186 -5.96 10.74 -0.94
C TRP A 186 -6.93 11.21 -2.01
N ASP A 187 -7.18 10.38 -3.02
CA ASP A 187 -8.18 10.69 -4.03
C ASP A 187 -9.57 10.84 -3.39
N LYS A 188 -9.94 9.96 -2.44
CA LYS A 188 -11.19 10.10 -1.69
C LYS A 188 -11.20 11.31 -0.75
N PHE A 189 -10.05 11.73 -0.20
CA PHE A 189 -9.95 12.96 0.61
C PHE A 189 -10.23 14.23 -0.20
N ARG A 190 -9.82 14.25 -1.46
CA ARG A 190 -10.09 15.37 -2.38
C ARG A 190 -11.58 15.45 -2.72
N ASP A 191 -12.25 14.31 -2.78
CA ASP A 191 -13.66 14.19 -3.19
C ASP A 191 -14.66 14.09 -2.01
N LEU A 192 -14.23 14.34 -0.76
CA LEU A 192 -15.05 14.15 0.45
C LEU A 192 -16.41 14.86 0.39
N GLU A 193 -16.48 16.03 -0.24
CA GLU A 193 -17.69 16.85 -0.34
C GLU A 193 -18.78 16.20 -1.20
N ASN A 194 -18.38 15.38 -2.18
CA ASN A 194 -19.29 14.72 -3.12
C ASN A 194 -19.66 13.29 -2.72
N LEU A 195 -19.05 12.76 -1.64
CA LEU A 195 -19.31 11.39 -1.22
C LEU A 195 -20.70 11.24 -0.59
N PRO A 196 -21.47 10.21 -0.97
CA PRO A 196 -22.68 9.83 -0.26
C PRO A 196 -22.43 9.58 1.23
N ALA A 197 -23.41 9.86 2.08
CA ALA A 197 -23.26 9.74 3.54
C ALA A 197 -22.83 8.33 4.00
N THR A 198 -23.30 7.28 3.33
CA THR A 198 -22.89 5.88 3.56
C THR A 198 -21.40 5.69 3.26
N ASN A 199 -20.96 6.11 2.07
CA ASN A 199 -19.57 6.00 1.64
C ASN A 199 -18.65 6.81 2.55
N PHE A 200 -19.07 8.01 2.96
CA PHE A 200 -18.36 8.84 3.92
C PHE A 200 -18.17 8.10 5.26
N SER A 201 -19.24 7.49 5.79
CA SER A 201 -19.16 6.74 7.05
C SER A 201 -18.24 5.52 6.94
N ASN A 202 -18.34 4.77 5.83
CA ASN A 202 -17.48 3.61 5.58
C ASN A 202 -16.01 4.02 5.45
N LEU A 203 -15.72 5.15 4.77
CA LEU A 203 -14.37 5.70 4.64
C LEU A 203 -13.78 6.07 6.00
N VAL A 204 -14.58 6.71 6.87
CA VAL A 204 -14.17 7.06 8.24
C VAL A 204 -13.71 5.82 9.00
N HIS A 205 -14.51 4.75 8.99
CA HIS A 205 -14.18 3.51 9.70
C HIS A 205 -12.97 2.80 9.09
N LEU A 206 -12.87 2.76 7.76
CA LEU A 206 -11.72 2.16 7.05
C LEU A 206 -10.41 2.88 7.41
N VAL A 207 -10.39 4.22 7.31
CA VAL A 207 -9.20 5.03 7.62
C VAL A 207 -8.83 4.90 9.10
N ALA A 208 -9.81 4.96 10.00
CA ALA A 208 -9.54 4.79 11.43
C ALA A 208 -8.98 3.40 11.75
N HIS A 209 -9.48 2.35 11.11
CA HIS A 209 -8.96 0.99 11.26
C HIS A 209 -7.52 0.88 10.77
N LEU A 210 -7.21 1.38 9.57
CA LEU A 210 -5.86 1.31 9.02
C LEU A 210 -4.82 2.10 9.84
N LEU A 211 -5.24 3.18 10.50
CA LEU A 211 -4.41 3.94 11.43
C LEU A 211 -4.20 3.20 12.76
N LYS A 212 -5.26 2.65 13.37
CA LYS A 212 -5.16 1.95 14.67
C LYS A 212 -4.33 0.67 14.57
N THR A 213 -4.44 -0.08 13.48
CA THR A 213 -3.64 -1.28 13.22
C THR A 213 -2.23 -0.98 12.71
N LYS A 214 -1.85 0.31 12.60
CA LYS A 214 -0.54 0.76 12.09
C LYS A 214 -0.22 0.30 10.67
N SER A 215 -1.23 -0.13 9.91
CA SER A 215 -1.12 -0.56 8.50
C SER A 215 -0.81 0.61 7.58
N LEU A 216 -1.33 1.80 7.90
CA LEU A 216 -0.94 3.06 7.29
C LEU A 216 -0.46 4.07 8.35
N PRO A 217 0.57 4.88 8.06
CA PRO A 217 1.03 5.92 8.96
C PRO A 217 0.08 7.12 9.00
N LEU A 218 0.08 7.88 10.10
CA LEU A 218 -0.65 9.15 10.22
C LEU A 218 -0.30 10.19 9.12
N SER A 219 0.83 10.02 8.43
CA SER A 219 1.22 10.87 7.29
C SER A 219 0.26 10.78 6.10
N ILE A 220 -0.71 9.85 6.08
CA ILE A 220 -1.82 9.90 5.11
C ILE A 220 -2.65 11.17 5.25
N LEU A 221 -2.70 11.80 6.44
CA LEU A 221 -3.46 13.03 6.66
C LEU A 221 -2.73 14.29 6.16
N LYS A 222 -1.48 14.17 5.67
CA LYS A 222 -0.67 15.33 5.24
C LYS A 222 -1.24 16.12 4.06
N VAL A 223 -2.12 15.50 3.28
CA VAL A 223 -2.75 16.13 2.11
C VAL A 223 -3.92 17.04 2.54
N VAL A 224 -4.37 16.92 3.78
CA VAL A 224 -5.41 17.79 4.33
C VAL A 224 -4.78 19.08 4.82
N GLU A 225 -5.20 20.21 4.24
CA GLU A 225 -4.73 21.53 4.61
C GLU A 225 -5.50 22.05 5.84
N PHE A 226 -4.86 22.00 7.01
CA PHE A 226 -5.50 22.36 8.28
C PHE A 226 -5.84 23.86 8.42
N GLY A 227 -5.26 24.72 7.57
CA GLY A 227 -5.57 26.15 7.54
C GLY A 227 -6.90 26.48 6.88
N GLU A 228 -7.36 25.64 5.94
CA GLU A 228 -8.54 25.88 5.11
C GLU A 228 -9.46 24.65 5.14
N LEU A 229 -9.97 24.32 6.33
CA LEU A 229 -10.88 23.18 6.51
C LEU A 229 -12.34 23.59 6.25
N ASP A 230 -12.96 22.96 5.26
CA ASP A 230 -14.41 22.95 5.04
C ASP A 230 -15.15 22.03 6.03
N LYS A 231 -16.47 22.18 6.10
CA LYS A 231 -17.31 21.43 7.05
C LYS A 231 -17.18 19.89 6.88
N PRO A 232 -17.23 19.31 5.67
CA PRO A 232 -16.96 17.89 5.44
C PRO A 232 -15.60 17.40 5.95
N ARG A 233 -14.49 18.10 5.66
CA ARG A 233 -13.15 17.68 6.16
C ARG A 233 -13.06 17.78 7.68
N VAL A 234 -13.61 18.83 8.30
CA VAL A 234 -13.68 18.93 9.78
C VAL A 234 -14.46 17.73 10.36
N HIS A 235 -15.63 17.42 9.82
CA HIS A 235 -16.45 16.31 10.31
C HIS A 235 -15.75 14.97 10.13
N PHE A 236 -15.08 14.77 8.99
CA PHE A 236 -14.31 13.56 8.69
C PHE A 236 -13.18 13.36 9.68
N LEU A 237 -12.29 14.37 9.81
CA LEU A 237 -11.15 14.33 10.71
C LEU A 237 -11.58 14.11 12.16
N ARG A 238 -12.65 14.80 12.60
CA ARG A 238 -13.17 14.65 13.96
C ARG A 238 -13.61 13.22 14.23
N LYS A 239 -14.36 12.59 13.32
CA LYS A 239 -14.79 11.20 13.48
C LYS A 239 -13.61 10.23 13.47
N VAL A 240 -12.69 10.35 12.51
CA VAL A 240 -11.51 9.48 12.39
C VAL A 240 -10.66 9.57 13.66
N LEU A 241 -10.30 10.78 14.09
CA LEU A 241 -9.46 10.99 15.27
C LEU A 241 -10.18 10.56 16.56
N TYR A 242 -11.49 10.77 16.67
CA TYR A 242 -12.26 10.28 17.81
C TYR A 242 -12.20 8.75 17.92
N ILE A 243 -12.43 8.04 16.82
CA ILE A 243 -12.33 6.57 16.77
C ILE A 243 -10.91 6.12 17.15
N VAL A 244 -9.88 6.72 16.54
CA VAL A 244 -8.48 6.37 16.84
C VAL A 244 -8.17 6.61 18.32
N LEU A 245 -8.54 7.75 18.89
CA LEU A 245 -8.22 8.08 20.30
C LEU A 245 -8.98 7.20 21.31
N MET A 246 -10.21 6.79 20.99
CA MET A 246 -11.07 6.02 21.91
C MET A 246 -10.91 4.51 21.79
N GLU A 247 -10.74 4.00 20.58
CA GLU A 247 -10.65 2.56 20.31
C GLU A 247 -9.21 2.00 20.33
N THR A 248 -8.19 2.84 20.44
CA THR A 248 -6.78 2.40 20.49
C THR A 248 -6.26 2.38 21.93
N GLU A 249 -5.36 1.45 22.24
CA GLU A 249 -4.67 1.39 23.54
C GLU A 249 -3.68 2.56 23.72
N ALA A 250 -3.35 2.89 24.97
CA ALA A 250 -2.56 4.09 25.28
C ALA A 250 -1.12 3.99 24.75
N GLU A 251 -0.53 2.80 24.85
CA GLU A 251 0.82 2.50 24.36
C GLU A 251 0.89 2.63 22.83
N ASP A 252 -0.12 2.07 22.16
CA ASP A 252 -0.23 2.11 20.71
C ASP A 252 -0.42 3.53 20.19
N LEU A 253 -1.25 4.35 20.84
CA LEU A 253 -1.42 5.77 20.49
C LEU A 253 -0.09 6.51 20.52
N GLY A 254 0.72 6.31 21.57
CA GLY A 254 2.05 6.92 21.66
C GLY A 254 2.91 6.56 20.44
N SER A 255 2.93 5.28 20.07
CA SER A 255 3.70 4.80 18.91
C SER A 255 3.18 5.34 17.56
N ILE A 256 1.86 5.47 17.40
CA ILE A 256 1.24 5.95 16.16
C ILE A 256 1.60 7.42 15.93
N PHE A 257 1.42 8.27 16.95
CA PHE A 257 1.67 9.71 16.86
C PHE A 257 3.17 10.06 16.86
N ALA A 258 4.01 9.28 17.56
CA ALA A 258 5.45 9.48 17.56
C ALA A 258 6.10 9.26 16.17
N ARG A 259 5.58 8.36 15.32
CA ARG A 259 6.13 8.12 13.96
C ARG A 259 6.13 9.36 13.06
N VAL A 260 5.28 10.34 13.33
CA VAL A 260 5.23 11.61 12.58
C VAL A 260 6.22 12.62 13.15
N SER A 261 6.64 12.44 14.41
CA SER A 261 7.51 13.38 15.13
C SER A 261 8.94 13.44 14.60
N ASP A 262 9.44 12.35 14.02
CA ASP A 262 10.84 12.25 13.56
C ASP A 262 11.09 12.99 12.24
N SER A 263 10.05 13.26 11.44
CA SER A 263 10.23 13.84 10.11
C SER A 263 10.02 15.36 10.11
N PRO A 264 11.04 16.17 9.78
CA PRO A 264 10.89 17.63 9.70
C PRO A 264 9.89 18.06 8.63
N LYS A 265 9.75 17.27 7.55
CA LYS A 265 8.80 17.51 6.45
C LYS A 265 7.34 17.43 6.88
N LEU A 266 7.05 16.82 8.04
CA LEU A 266 5.70 16.68 8.59
C LEU A 266 5.39 17.74 9.65
N GLY A 267 6.21 18.79 9.79
CA GLY A 267 6.00 19.89 10.74
C GLY A 267 4.60 20.49 10.70
N LEU A 268 4.13 20.89 9.51
CA LEU A 268 2.79 21.46 9.33
C LEU A 268 1.66 20.49 9.74
N LEU A 269 1.81 19.20 9.42
CA LEU A 269 0.86 18.17 9.82
C LEU A 269 0.81 18.03 11.35
N ARG A 270 1.97 18.07 12.04
CA ARG A 270 2.03 17.96 13.50
C ARG A 270 1.33 19.13 14.18
N GLU A 271 1.61 20.36 13.75
CA GLU A 271 0.97 21.55 14.30
C GLU A 271 -0.53 21.58 13.97
N GLY A 272 -0.91 21.21 12.74
CA GLY A 272 -2.31 21.07 12.33
C GLY A 272 -3.06 20.05 13.19
N LEU A 273 -2.49 18.86 13.43
CA LEU A 273 -3.09 17.84 14.29
C LEU A 273 -3.20 18.30 15.76
N LYS A 274 -2.18 18.96 16.31
CA LYS A 274 -2.22 19.50 17.68
C LYS A 274 -3.35 20.52 17.83
N LEU A 275 -3.42 21.49 16.91
CA LEU A 275 -4.48 22.51 16.90
C LEU A 275 -5.85 21.87 16.72
N PHE A 276 -5.98 20.90 15.82
CA PHE A 276 -7.24 20.23 15.55
C PHE A 276 -7.76 19.44 16.76
N ILE A 277 -6.88 18.66 17.39
CA ILE A 277 -7.21 17.89 18.60
C ILE A 277 -7.60 18.84 19.74
N GLY A 278 -6.80 19.89 19.99
CA GLY A 278 -7.06 20.84 21.07
C GLY A 278 -8.34 21.67 20.88
N HIS A 279 -8.56 22.19 19.66
CA HIS A 279 -9.64 23.12 19.39
C HIS A 279 -10.94 22.45 18.93
N PHE A 280 -10.87 21.55 17.96
CA PHE A 280 -12.07 21.01 17.30
C PHE A 280 -12.58 19.72 17.95
N LEU A 281 -11.68 18.90 18.48
CA LEU A 281 -12.07 17.62 19.10
C LEU A 281 -12.51 17.79 20.56
N LEU A 282 -11.77 18.56 21.36
CA LEU A 282 -12.05 18.73 22.79
C LEU A 282 -13.15 19.76 23.10
N ARG A 283 -13.26 20.85 22.31
CA ARG A 283 -14.36 21.82 22.49
C ARG A 283 -15.66 21.39 21.81
N GLY A 284 -15.56 20.56 20.77
CA GLY A 284 -16.70 20.06 20.00
C GLY A 284 -17.25 18.70 20.47
N ALA A 285 -16.83 18.21 21.65
CA ALA A 285 -17.32 16.95 22.20
C ALA A 285 -18.84 17.06 22.50
N PRO A 286 -19.67 16.12 22.03
CA PRO A 286 -21.11 16.21 22.20
C PRO A 286 -21.47 16.17 23.69
N ALA A 287 -22.39 17.05 24.11
CA ALA A 287 -22.86 17.20 25.49
C ALA A 287 -23.48 15.91 26.09
N SER A 288 -23.76 14.91 25.24
CA SER A 288 -24.24 13.57 25.64
C SER A 288 -23.15 12.60 26.07
N THR A 289 -21.87 13.00 26.01
CA THR A 289 -20.75 12.14 26.39
C THR A 289 -20.66 12.06 27.92
N SER A 290 -20.69 10.84 28.48
CA SER A 290 -20.45 10.64 29.92
C SER A 290 -19.19 11.38 30.38
N ARG A 291 -19.24 11.99 31.57
CA ARG A 291 -18.13 12.78 32.15
C ARG A 291 -16.80 11.99 32.14
N GLU A 292 -16.89 10.68 32.35
CA GLU A 292 -15.75 9.76 32.30
C GLU A 292 -15.16 9.61 30.89
N ALA A 293 -16.02 9.46 29.87
CA ALA A 293 -15.59 9.38 28.48
C ALA A 293 -14.96 10.71 28.00
N ALA A 294 -15.47 11.84 28.46
CA ALA A 294 -14.87 13.16 28.18
C ALA A 294 -13.50 13.32 28.86
N GLN A 295 -13.33 12.83 30.09
CA GLN A 295 -12.03 12.81 30.77
C GLN A 295 -11.05 11.86 30.06
N ARG A 296 -11.49 10.68 29.65
CA ARG A 296 -10.70 9.73 28.87
C ARG A 296 -10.25 10.36 27.55
N LEU A 297 -11.13 11.06 26.84
CA LEU A 297 -10.81 11.76 25.60
C LEU A 297 -9.73 12.82 25.81
N ARG A 298 -9.83 13.62 26.87
CA ARG A 298 -8.79 14.61 27.23
C ARG A 298 -7.45 13.93 27.51
N ALA A 299 -7.43 12.88 28.33
CA ALA A 299 -6.20 12.14 28.64
C ALA A 299 -5.54 11.53 27.39
N ARG A 300 -6.32 10.96 26.47
CA ARG A 300 -5.81 10.40 25.21
C ARG A 300 -5.36 11.48 24.23
N ALA A 301 -6.06 12.61 24.18
CA ALA A 301 -5.65 13.79 23.41
C ALA A 301 -4.30 14.32 23.91
N ASP A 302 -4.13 14.49 25.23
CA ASP A 302 -2.88 14.98 25.83
C ASP A 302 -1.71 14.03 25.60
N LEU A 303 -1.94 12.71 25.67
CA LEU A 303 -0.92 11.71 25.32
C LEU A 303 -0.48 11.85 23.86
N SER A 304 -1.45 11.99 22.95
CA SER A 304 -1.20 12.08 21.52
C SER A 304 -0.50 13.38 21.13
N THR A 305 -0.87 14.52 21.74
CA THR A 305 -0.21 15.81 21.50
C THR A 305 1.21 15.83 22.03
N LYS A 306 1.48 15.20 23.18
CA LYS A 306 2.85 14.98 23.68
C LYS A 306 3.66 14.11 22.73
N ALA A 307 3.10 13.00 22.24
CA ALA A 307 3.78 12.12 21.29
C ALA A 307 4.12 12.83 19.96
N LEU A 308 3.30 13.79 19.52
CA LEU A 308 3.58 14.60 18.32
C LEU A 308 4.77 15.55 18.48
N GLN A 309 5.11 15.97 19.70
CA GLN A 309 6.25 16.86 19.95
C GLN A 309 7.60 16.15 19.77
N GLY A 310 7.60 14.81 19.72
CA GLY A 310 8.81 14.00 19.71
C GLY A 310 9.49 13.99 21.08
N LYS A 311 10.51 13.15 21.25
CA LYS A 311 11.46 13.38 22.34
C LYS A 311 12.14 14.70 22.01
N ALA A 312 12.06 15.70 22.90
CA ALA A 312 12.87 16.89 22.77
C ALA A 312 14.30 16.44 22.49
N SER A 313 14.81 16.80 21.30
CA SER A 313 16.21 16.61 20.95
C SER A 313 17.02 17.38 21.98
N LEU A 314 17.55 16.67 22.98
CA LEU A 314 18.70 17.09 23.78
C LEU A 314 19.92 17.17 22.87
#